data_AF-A0A833PEA9-F1
#
_entry.id   AF-A0A833PEA9-F1
#
_cell.length_a   1.000
_cell.length_b   1.000
_cell.length_c   1.000
_cell.angle_alpha   90.00
_cell.angle_beta   90.00
_cell.angle_gamma   90.00
#
_symmetry.space_group_name_H-M   'P 1'
#
loop_
_entity.id
_entity.type
_entity.pdbx_description
1 polymer ?
#
loop_
_entity_poly.entity_id
_entity_poly.type
_entity_poly.pdbx_seq_one_letter_code
_entity_poly.pdbx_strand_id
1 'polypeptide(L)'
;MLYPIAVEKGSDVEAYGVIVPDIKGCFSAGDTFEEALTNVKDAIAGHLEILAEDGEEIPLASEVSKYLNDDEFKGFIWAVVDVDVSRYLGKAEKINVTLPSRLIRLIDDKVGKDRQFKSRSAFLAAGAEKMLRA
;
A
#
# COMPACT_ATOMS: atom_id res chain seq x y z
N MET A 1 2.99 -0.67 -3.38
CA MET A 1 2.44 0.28 -2.39
C MET A 1 2.61 -0.35 -1.03
N LEU A 2 2.92 0.47 -0.03
CA LEU A 2 3.21 0.03 1.33
C LEU A 2 1.97 0.18 2.20
N TYR A 3 1.13 -0.86 2.27
CA TYR A 3 -0.10 -0.82 3.08
C TYR A 3 0.23 -1.01 4.57
N PRO A 4 -0.24 -0.13 5.45
CA PRO A 4 -0.22 -0.35 6.88
C PRO A 4 -1.23 -1.43 7.24
N ILE A 5 -0.83 -2.33 8.15
CA ILE A 5 -1.71 -3.37 8.68
C ILE A 5 -1.67 -3.36 10.20
N ALA A 6 -2.84 -3.56 10.80
CA ALA A 6 -2.99 -3.74 12.22
C ALA A 6 -3.18 -5.23 12.49
N VAL A 7 -2.27 -5.83 13.26
CA VAL A 7 -2.30 -7.25 13.60
C VAL A 7 -2.78 -7.40 15.04
N GLU A 8 -3.92 -8.04 15.21
CA GLU A 8 -4.41 -8.50 16.50
C GLU A 8 -3.58 -9.70 16.94
N LYS A 9 -3.10 -9.67 18.18
CA LYS A 9 -2.25 -10.73 18.70
C LYS A 9 -3.08 -11.99 18.95
N GLY A 10 -2.69 -13.10 18.33
CA GLY A 10 -3.26 -14.41 18.62
C GLY A 10 -2.86 -14.98 19.99
N SER A 11 -3.40 -16.15 20.31
CA SER A 11 -3.12 -16.95 21.51
C SER A 11 -2.93 -18.43 21.13
N ASP A 12 -2.75 -19.32 22.12
CA ASP A 12 -2.61 -20.76 21.84
C ASP A 12 -3.89 -21.38 21.23
N VAL A 13 -5.01 -20.67 21.29
CA VAL A 13 -6.33 -21.11 20.81
C VAL A 13 -6.96 -20.16 19.78
N GLU A 14 -6.32 -19.02 19.51
CA GLU A 14 -6.80 -17.99 18.59
C GLU A 14 -5.70 -17.61 17.60
N ALA A 15 -6.05 -17.58 16.31
CA ALA A 15 -5.14 -17.12 15.26
C ALA A 15 -4.84 -15.62 15.40
N TYR A 16 -3.73 -15.18 14.79
CA TYR A 16 -3.46 -13.75 14.60
C TYR A 16 -4.44 -13.18 13.58
N GLY A 17 -5.20 -12.16 13.98
CA GLY A 17 -6.08 -11.43 13.08
C GLY A 17 -5.34 -10.28 12.40
N VAL A 18 -5.65 -9.98 11.14
CA VAL A 18 -5.06 -8.86 10.40
C VAL A 18 -6.15 -8.01 9.78
N ILE A 19 -6.05 -6.71 10.00
CA ILE A 19 -6.92 -5.68 9.43
C ILE A 19 -6.07 -4.79 8.52
N VAL A 20 -6.59 -4.45 7.35
CA VAL A 20 -5.99 -3.47 6.42
C VAL A 20 -6.84 -2.19 6.43
N PRO A 21 -6.51 -1.17 7.25
CA PRO A 21 -7.39 -0.01 7.46
C PRO A 21 -7.70 0.79 6.18
N ASP A 22 -6.76 0.80 5.23
CA ASP A 22 -6.93 1.50 3.94
C ASP A 22 -7.85 0.75 2.96
N ILE A 23 -8.07 -0.55 3.17
CA ILE A 23 -8.91 -1.38 2.30
C ILE A 23 -10.05 -1.94 3.17
N LYS A 24 -11.14 -1.17 3.26
CA LYS A 24 -12.27 -1.50 4.11
C LYS A 24 -12.83 -2.88 3.76
N GLY A 25 -12.99 -3.73 4.78
CA GLY A 25 -13.47 -5.10 4.60
C GLY A 25 -12.39 -6.11 4.21
N CYS A 26 -11.13 -5.69 4.03
CA CYS A 26 -10.01 -6.60 3.83
C CYS A 26 -9.45 -7.05 5.18
N PHE A 27 -9.73 -8.31 5.50
CA PHE A 27 -9.27 -9.00 6.69
C PHE A 27 -8.52 -10.26 6.30
N SER A 28 -7.60 -10.68 7.15
CA SER A 28 -6.91 -11.96 7.02
C SER A 28 -6.58 -12.52 8.40
N ALA A 29 -6.08 -13.74 8.46
CA ALA A 29 -5.61 -14.35 9.70
C ALA A 29 -4.53 -15.40 9.42
N GLY A 30 -3.79 -15.80 10.44
CA GLY A 30 -2.85 -16.93 10.38
C GLY A 30 -2.54 -17.47 11.78
N ASP A 31 -2.21 -18.76 11.88
CA ASP A 31 -1.92 -19.39 13.18
C ASP A 31 -0.60 -18.86 13.77
N THR A 32 0.27 -18.33 12.91
CA THR A 32 1.48 -17.61 13.29
C THR A 32 1.48 -16.18 12.75
N PHE A 33 2.30 -15.31 13.36
CA PHE A 33 2.46 -13.94 12.89
C PHE A 33 2.96 -13.89 11.44
N GLU A 34 3.94 -14.71 11.09
CA GLU A 34 4.51 -14.81 9.74
C GLU A 34 3.50 -15.32 8.72
N GLU A 35 2.67 -16.29 9.10
CA GLU A 35 1.56 -16.76 8.26
C GLU A 35 0.53 -15.66 8.05
N ALA A 36 0.14 -14.94 9.10
CA ALA A 36 -0.80 -13.82 9.00
C ALA A 36 -0.28 -12.72 8.05
N LEU A 37 1.03 -12.41 8.10
CA LEU A 37 1.69 -11.49 7.16
C LEU A 37 1.75 -12.01 5.71
N THR A 38 1.72 -13.33 5.52
CA THR A 38 1.68 -13.95 4.19
C THR A 38 0.25 -13.90 3.67
N ASN A 39 -0.72 -14.37 4.45
CA ASN A 39 -2.12 -14.44 4.09
C ASN A 39 -2.74 -13.07 3.84
N VAL A 40 -2.31 -12.01 4.54
CA VAL A 40 -2.80 -10.65 4.27
C VAL A 40 -2.35 -10.12 2.90
N LYS A 41 -1.18 -10.53 2.38
CA LYS A 41 -0.76 -10.11 1.03
C LYS A 41 -1.70 -10.66 -0.03
N ASP A 42 -2.09 -11.92 0.13
CA ASP A 42 -3.03 -12.58 -0.78
C ASP A 42 -4.43 -12.00 -0.63
N ALA A 43 -4.86 -11.70 0.60
CA ALA A 43 -6.14 -11.04 0.86
C ALA A 43 -6.21 -9.63 0.24
N ILE A 44 -5.15 -8.84 0.35
CA ILE A 44 -5.06 -7.54 -0.32
C ILE A 44 -5.10 -7.73 -1.84
N ALA A 45 -4.29 -8.63 -2.38
CA ALA A 45 -4.23 -8.86 -3.83
C ALA A 45 -5.59 -9.27 -4.41
N GLY A 46 -6.29 -10.20 -3.76
CA GLY A 46 -7.62 -10.64 -4.20
C GLY A 46 -8.68 -9.55 -4.05
N HIS A 47 -8.63 -8.74 -2.98
CA HIS A 47 -9.56 -7.63 -2.82
C HIS A 47 -9.35 -6.55 -3.90
N LEU A 48 -8.09 -6.20 -4.21
CA LEU A 48 -7.78 -5.26 -5.27
C LEU A 48 -8.15 -5.78 -6.67
N GLU A 49 -8.10 -7.09 -6.88
CA GLU A 49 -8.55 -7.73 -8.12
C GLU A 49 -10.04 -7.55 -8.33
N ILE A 50 -10.85 -7.83 -7.30
CA ILE A 50 -12.32 -7.64 -7.34
C ILE A 50 -12.66 -6.17 -7.63
N LEU A 51 -12.02 -5.22 -6.92
CA LEU A 51 -12.26 -3.79 -7.17
C LEU A 51 -11.91 -3.39 -8.60
N ALA A 52 -10.82 -3.92 -9.16
CA ALA A 52 -10.44 -3.65 -10.55
C ALA A 52 -11.44 -4.26 -11.55
N GLU A 53 -11.96 -5.47 -11.29
CA GLU A 53 -12.96 -6.13 -12.13
C GLU A 53 -14.30 -5.37 -12.15
N ASP A 54 -14.70 -4.82 -11.00
CA ASP A 54 -15.91 -4.02 -10.85
C ASP A 54 -15.73 -2.56 -11.33
N GLY A 55 -14.52 -2.18 -11.73
CA GLY A 55 -14.19 -0.82 -12.17
C GLY A 55 -14.21 0.21 -11.04
N GLU A 56 -14.09 -0.25 -9.80
CA GLU A 56 -13.98 0.60 -8.61
C GLU A 56 -12.58 1.19 -8.45
N GLU A 57 -12.48 2.24 -7.63
CA GLU A 57 -11.20 2.89 -7.37
C GLU A 57 -10.32 2.01 -6.47
N ILE A 58 -9.05 1.83 -6.87
CA ILE A 58 -8.05 1.12 -6.07
C ILE A 58 -7.66 1.98 -4.86
N PRO A 59 -7.94 1.53 -3.62
CA PRO A 59 -7.64 2.31 -2.43
C PRO A 59 -6.15 2.58 -2.32
N LEU A 60 -5.81 3.74 -1.78
CA LEU A 60 -4.42 4.15 -1.68
C LEU A 60 -3.85 3.89 -0.29
N ALA A 61 -2.65 3.31 -0.23
CA ALA A 61 -1.95 3.04 1.03
C ALA A 61 -1.53 4.32 1.79
N SER A 62 -2.01 4.49 3.02
CA SER A 62 -1.66 5.60 3.92
C SER A 62 -0.35 5.33 4.68
N GLU A 63 0.20 6.37 5.32
CA GLU A 63 1.28 6.18 6.30
C GLU A 63 0.72 5.60 7.60
N VAL A 64 1.46 4.68 8.25
CA VAL A 64 1.05 4.06 9.54
C VAL A 64 0.72 5.11 10.61
N SER A 65 1.41 6.25 10.58
CA SER A 65 1.23 7.38 11.50
C SER A 65 -0.22 7.90 11.57
N LYS A 66 -0.99 7.74 10.49
CA LYS A 66 -2.42 8.10 10.44
C LYS A 66 -3.27 7.33 11.46
N TYR A 67 -2.89 6.10 11.79
CA TYR A 67 -3.69 5.17 12.59
C TYR A 67 -3.13 4.89 13.99
N LEU A 68 -1.91 5.34 14.30
CA LEU A 68 -1.24 5.03 15.57
C LEU A 68 -2.00 5.49 16.83
N ASN A 69 -2.80 6.54 16.72
CA ASN A 69 -3.56 7.11 17.85
C ASN A 69 -5.05 6.72 17.83
N ASP A 70 -5.44 5.80 16.94
CA ASP A 70 -6.83 5.33 16.88
C ASP A 70 -7.09 4.33 18.01
N ASP A 71 -8.16 4.58 18.77
CA ASP A 71 -8.56 3.70 19.87
C ASP A 71 -9.01 2.32 19.38
N GLU A 72 -9.43 2.19 18.11
CA GLU A 72 -9.82 0.92 17.49
C GLU A 72 -8.65 -0.07 17.45
N PHE A 73 -7.42 0.41 17.22
CA PHE A 73 -6.23 -0.43 17.06
C PHE A 73 -5.37 -0.50 18.32
N LYS A 74 -5.95 -0.18 19.49
CA LYS A 74 -5.21 -0.16 20.75
C LYS A 74 -4.71 -1.55 21.12
N GLY A 75 -3.38 -1.68 21.24
CA GLY A 75 -2.71 -2.94 21.57
C GLY A 75 -2.40 -3.84 20.37
N PHE A 76 -2.75 -3.41 19.15
CA PHE A 76 -2.40 -4.12 17.93
C PHE A 76 -0.94 -3.90 17.57
N ILE A 77 -0.36 -4.88 16.86
CA ILE A 77 0.99 -4.81 16.32
C ILE A 77 0.90 -4.20 14.91
N TRP A 78 1.65 -3.12 14.67
CA TRP A 78 1.70 -2.50 13.36
C TRP A 78 2.80 -3.10 12.50
N ALA A 79 2.45 -3.43 11.26
CA ALA A 79 3.40 -3.79 10.21
C ALA A 79 3.05 -3.09 8.89
N VAL A 80 3.95 -3.19 7.93
CA VAL A 80 3.77 -2.62 6.59
C VAL A 80 4.02 -3.72 5.57
N VAL A 81 3.10 -3.85 4.61
CA VAL A 81 3.16 -4.86 3.56
C VAL A 81 3.33 -4.18 2.21
N ASP A 82 4.37 -4.59 1.47
CA ASP A 82 4.57 -4.14 0.10
C ASP A 82 3.75 -4.99 -0.87
N VAL A 83 2.83 -4.34 -1.59
CA VAL A 83 1.96 -4.96 -2.59
C VAL A 83 2.09 -4.25 -3.91
N ASP A 84 2.38 -4.98 -4.99
CA ASP A 84 2.45 -4.41 -6.33
C ASP A 84 1.03 -4.16 -6.88
N VAL A 85 0.57 -2.92 -6.79
CA VAL A 85 -0.77 -2.53 -7.25
C VAL A 85 -0.83 -2.22 -8.74
N SER A 86 0.31 -2.20 -9.44
CA SER A 86 0.38 -1.73 -10.84
C SER A 86 -0.52 -2.50 -11.80
N ARG A 87 -0.87 -3.73 -11.44
CA ARG A 87 -1.77 -4.60 -12.19
C ARG A 87 -3.24 -4.17 -12.13
N TYR A 88 -3.62 -3.45 -11.07
CA TYR A 88 -4.99 -3.04 -10.79
C TYR A 88 -5.29 -1.60 -11.25
N LEU A 89 -4.26 -0.78 -11.50
CA LEU A 89 -4.40 0.62 -11.92
C LEU A 89 -4.76 0.80 -13.41
N GLY A 90 -5.13 -0.28 -14.10
CA GLY A 90 -5.44 -0.27 -15.52
C GLY A 90 -4.20 -0.12 -16.43
N LYS A 91 -4.45 0.20 -17.70
CA LYS A 91 -3.36 0.35 -18.68
C LYS A 91 -2.63 1.66 -18.44
N ALA A 92 -1.30 1.60 -18.36
CA ALA A 92 -0.46 2.79 -18.31
C ALA A 92 -0.62 3.61 -19.60
N GLU A 93 -1.09 4.85 -19.47
CA GLU A 93 -1.14 5.81 -20.57
C GLU A 93 0.15 6.64 -20.64
N LYS A 94 0.72 6.75 -21.84
CA LYS A 94 1.91 7.59 -22.07
C LYS A 94 1.49 9.03 -22.30
N ILE A 95 1.91 9.93 -21.41
CA ILE A 95 1.70 11.37 -21.54
C ILE A 95 3.02 12.10 -21.84
N ASN A 96 2.94 13.21 -22.58
CA ASN A 96 4.05 14.13 -22.79
C ASN A 96 3.89 15.33 -21.85
N VAL A 97 4.91 15.62 -21.03
CA VAL A 97 4.90 16.73 -20.07
C VAL A 97 6.14 17.59 -20.23
N THR A 98 6.01 18.89 -19.95
CA THR A 98 7.14 19.82 -19.90
C THR A 98 7.51 20.09 -18.44
N LEU A 99 8.75 19.79 -18.06
CA LEU A 99 9.27 19.99 -16.71
C LEU A 99 10.57 20.81 -16.75
N PRO A 100 10.84 21.68 -15.75
CA PRO A 100 12.11 22.39 -15.67
C PRO A 100 13.32 21.44 -15.61
N SER A 101 14.40 21.73 -16.34
CA SER A 101 15.58 20.84 -16.41
C SER A 101 16.20 20.54 -15.05
N ARG A 102 16.17 21.51 -14.12
CA ARG A 102 16.64 21.31 -12.74
C ARG A 102 15.80 20.27 -12.00
N LEU A 103 14.48 20.27 -12.20
CA LEU A 103 13.57 19.30 -11.57
C LEU A 103 13.83 17.89 -12.10
N ILE A 104 14.00 17.73 -13.41
CA ILE A 104 14.32 16.42 -14.02
C ILE A 104 15.60 15.84 -13.39
N ARG A 105 16.65 16.66 -13.23
CA ARG A 105 17.90 16.21 -12.60
C ARG A 105 17.71 15.77 -11.15
N LEU A 106 16.85 16.45 -10.38
CA LEU A 106 16.56 16.08 -8.99
C LEU A 106 15.79 14.76 -8.92
N ILE A 107 14.84 14.54 -9.83
CA ILE A 107 14.09 13.28 -9.93
C ILE A 107 15.05 12.14 -10.27
N ASP A 108 15.93 12.34 -11.26
CA ASP A 108 16.93 11.33 -11.67
C ASP A 108 17.87 10.92 -10.53
N ASP A 109 18.38 11.91 -9.79
CA ASP A 109 19.26 11.65 -8.65
C ASP A 109 18.54 10.88 -7.54
N LYS A 110 17.26 11.20 -7.29
CA LYS A 110 16.45 10.50 -6.29
C LYS A 110 16.13 9.06 -6.73
N VAL A 111 15.69 8.85 -7.96
CA VAL A 111 15.39 7.51 -8.51
C VAL A 111 16.66 6.64 -8.59
N GLY A 112 17.82 7.24 -8.90
CA GLY A 112 19.08 6.50 -8.97
C GLY A 112 19.63 6.06 -7.60
N LYS A 113 19.28 6.76 -6.53
CA LYS A 113 19.76 6.49 -5.16
C LYS A 113 18.77 5.68 -4.33
N ASP A 114 17.47 5.86 -4.58
CA ASP A 114 16.40 5.33 -3.77
C ASP A 114 15.74 4.14 -4.45
N ARG A 115 15.85 2.95 -3.84
CA ARG A 115 15.24 1.72 -4.36
C ARG A 115 13.72 1.75 -4.31
N GLN A 116 13.12 2.73 -3.64
CA GLN A 116 11.67 2.89 -3.56
C GLN A 116 11.03 3.13 -4.93
N PHE A 117 11.73 3.77 -5.89
CA PHE A 117 11.17 4.12 -7.19
C PHE A 117 11.91 3.44 -8.34
N LYS A 118 11.20 2.67 -9.17
CA LYS A 118 11.78 1.94 -10.30
C LYS A 118 12.03 2.81 -11.55
N SER A 119 11.39 3.99 -11.65
CA SER A 119 11.50 4.89 -12.81
C SER A 119 11.05 6.32 -12.48
N ARG A 120 11.31 7.28 -13.39
CA ARG A 120 10.76 8.65 -13.31
C ARG A 120 9.23 8.65 -13.24
N SER A 121 8.58 7.82 -14.06
CA SER A 121 7.12 7.71 -14.09
C SER A 121 6.58 7.21 -12.75
N ALA A 122 7.23 6.21 -12.14
CA ALA A 122 6.85 5.72 -10.81
C ALA A 122 6.99 6.81 -9.72
N PHE A 123 8.07 7.60 -9.78
CA PHE A 123 8.27 8.73 -8.86
C PHE A 123 7.19 9.80 -9.02
N LEU A 124 6.89 10.19 -10.26
CA LEU A 124 5.87 11.20 -10.56
C LEU A 124 4.47 10.73 -10.19
N ALA A 125 4.13 9.47 -10.47
CA ALA A 125 2.86 8.88 -10.08
C ALA A 125 2.67 8.91 -8.55
N ALA A 126 3.65 8.42 -7.79
CA ALA A 126 3.59 8.44 -6.34
C ALA A 126 3.47 9.86 -5.75
N GLY A 127 4.16 10.83 -6.35
CA GLY A 127 4.04 12.25 -5.95
C GLY A 127 2.65 12.83 -6.24
N ALA A 128 2.11 12.57 -7.43
CA ALA A 128 0.77 13.00 -7.81
C ALA A 128 -0.31 12.35 -6.93
N GLU A 129 -0.22 11.03 -6.72
CA GLU A 129 -1.09 10.32 -5.79
C GLU A 129 -1.02 10.92 -4.38
N LYS A 130 0.17 11.23 -3.87
CA LYS A 130 0.30 11.86 -2.54
C LYS A 130 -0.37 13.24 -2.47
N MET A 131 -0.27 14.04 -3.54
CA MET A 131 -0.90 15.36 -3.60
C MET A 131 -2.42 15.30 -3.74
N LEU A 132 -2.94 14.30 -4.45
CA LEU A 132 -4.39 14.08 -4.60
C LEU A 132 -5.04 13.58 -3.31
N ARG A 133 -4.25 13.14 -2.32
CA ARG A 133 -4.68 12.70 -0.99
C ARG A 133 -4.69 13.82 0.07
N ALA A 134 -4.18 15.02 -0.25
CA ALA A 134 -4.00 16.13 0.69
C ALA A 134 -5.25 17.01 0.84
#